data_AF-A0A4U5LPW8-F1
#
_entry.id   AF-A0A4U5LPW8-F1
#
_cell.length_a   1.000
_cell.length_b   1.000
_cell.length_c   1.000
_cell.angle_alpha   90.00
_cell.angle_beta   90.00
_cell.angle_gamma   90.00
#
_symmetry.space_group_name_H-M   'P 1'
#
loop_
_entity.id
_entity.type
_entity.pdbx_description
1 polymer ?
#
loop_
_entity_poly.entity_id
_entity_poly.type
_entity_poly.pdbx_seq_one_letter_code
_entity_poly.pdbx_strand_id
1 'polypeptide(L)'
;MDEVPILFREAAAALLSKPPSHEIAKFNRFPDDLWKTALCLEWGEREELSVLFYKNKTGFWLYYITRIGTHYSMETLSEFSDFKYYRFTRISFFGNSLIPPDVDEMTPLPAGPDLLLKYVQELTPQPGLWRPSFWQPKLFIIGEFDDEATRIILEWFSHIDFGQLSITAYNPVFDPILEVSLKKPRFTQRSLVGEKAGESLPDSTLDLIRDHFRSSTHLSPLFFPVRQTILTFADFELIFAALLRTPFSWKYIEDSSKSKQVLPVCQFNFEDDFKRRLSEYRTDLALEKERNMFRWRKSEDVAIKLREPRPGSWSILFCR
;
A
#
# COMPACT_ATOMS: atom_id res chain seq x y z
N MET A 1 16.25 -27.64 24.56
CA MET A 1 15.50 -26.65 23.74
C MET A 1 16.43 -25.76 22.91
N ASP A 2 17.75 -25.88 23.08
CA ASP A 2 18.77 -25.09 22.34
C ASP A 2 19.04 -25.57 20.90
N GLU A 3 18.34 -26.61 20.44
CA GLU A 3 18.61 -27.24 19.13
C GLU A 3 17.82 -26.64 17.97
N VAL A 4 16.80 -25.81 18.23
CA VAL A 4 16.05 -25.19 17.13
C VAL A 4 16.75 -23.91 16.69
N PRO A 5 17.24 -23.84 15.44
CA PRO A 5 17.94 -22.66 14.94
C PRO A 5 17.08 -21.41 15.10
N ILE A 6 17.69 -20.32 15.56
CA ILE A 6 17.03 -19.00 15.68
C ILE A 6 16.34 -18.64 14.37
N LEU A 7 16.99 -18.92 13.23
CA LEU A 7 16.44 -18.72 11.89
C LEU A 7 15.10 -19.44 11.64
N PHE A 8 14.91 -20.63 12.21
CA PHE A 8 13.64 -21.35 12.07
C PHE A 8 12.53 -20.69 12.89
N ARG A 9 12.85 -20.19 14.09
CA ARG A 9 11.91 -19.46 14.94
C ARG A 9 11.51 -18.11 14.33
N GLU A 10 12.50 -17.39 13.81
CA GLU A 10 12.29 -16.15 13.06
C GLU A 10 11.45 -16.38 11.81
N ALA A 11 11.71 -17.46 11.06
CA ALA A 11 10.92 -17.85 9.89
C ALA A 11 9.48 -18.23 10.28
N ALA A 12 9.29 -19.00 11.35
CA ALA A 12 7.96 -19.36 11.84
C ALA A 12 7.17 -18.11 12.30
N ALA A 13 7.77 -17.24 13.11
CA ALA A 13 7.16 -15.97 13.51
C ALA A 13 6.93 -15.04 12.31
N ALA A 14 7.78 -15.10 11.28
CA ALA A 14 7.63 -14.37 10.02
C ALA A 14 6.58 -14.98 9.09
N LEU A 15 5.99 -16.13 9.40
CA LEU A 15 4.86 -16.71 8.66
C LEU A 15 3.51 -16.41 9.33
N LEU A 16 3.50 -15.99 10.60
CA LEU A 16 2.29 -15.86 11.40
C LEU A 16 1.77 -14.41 11.46
N SER A 17 0.45 -14.23 11.32
CA SER A 17 -0.25 -12.95 11.47
C SER A 17 -0.43 -12.57 12.94
N LYS A 18 -0.48 -11.26 13.25
CA LYS A 18 -0.88 -10.75 14.59
C LYS A 18 -2.22 -11.39 14.96
N PRO A 19 -2.32 -12.18 16.05
CA PRO A 19 -3.62 -12.48 16.59
C PRO A 19 -4.27 -11.18 17.08
N PRO A 20 -5.55 -10.92 16.76
CA PRO A 20 -6.27 -9.76 17.27
C PRO A 20 -6.08 -9.63 18.78
N SER A 21 -5.92 -8.41 19.30
CA SER A 21 -5.59 -8.17 20.72
C SER A 21 -6.56 -8.81 21.72
N HIS A 22 -7.82 -9.03 21.33
CA HIS A 22 -8.84 -9.72 22.12
C HIS A 22 -8.80 -11.26 22.01
N GLU A 23 -8.05 -11.80 21.04
CA GLU A 23 -7.81 -13.23 20.87
C GLU A 23 -6.50 -13.67 21.51
N ILE A 24 -5.54 -12.78 21.77
CA ILE A 24 -4.28 -13.08 22.50
C ILE A 24 -4.57 -13.76 23.84
N ALA A 25 -5.63 -13.34 24.55
CA ALA A 25 -6.08 -13.97 25.79
C ALA A 25 -6.72 -15.38 25.60
N LYS A 26 -7.12 -15.73 24.37
CA LYS A 26 -7.69 -17.04 24.00
C LYS A 26 -6.62 -18.05 23.56
N PHE A 27 -5.41 -17.61 23.21
CA PHE A 27 -4.29 -18.49 22.83
C PHE A 27 -3.56 -19.12 24.04
N ASN A 28 -4.29 -19.51 25.09
CA ASN A 28 -3.69 -20.21 26.25
C ASN A 28 -3.33 -21.68 25.97
N ARG A 29 -3.47 -22.16 24.73
CA ARG A 29 -3.14 -23.53 24.32
C ARG A 29 -2.37 -23.51 23.00
N PHE A 30 -1.08 -23.25 23.10
CA PHE A 30 -0.17 -23.57 22.01
C PHE A 30 0.17 -25.07 22.07
N PRO A 31 0.37 -25.72 20.92
CA PRO A 31 0.72 -27.14 20.89
C PRO A 31 2.05 -27.43 21.60
N ASP A 32 2.93 -26.44 21.73
CA ASP A 32 4.16 -26.51 22.53
C ASP A 32 4.67 -25.10 22.94
N ASP A 33 5.75 -25.09 23.74
CA ASP A 33 6.43 -23.88 24.21
C ASP A 33 7.14 -23.11 23.10
N LEU A 34 7.44 -23.76 21.96
CA LEU A 34 8.11 -23.11 20.83
C LEU A 34 7.12 -22.20 20.10
N TRP A 35 5.90 -22.66 19.86
CA TRP A 35 4.81 -21.82 19.33
C TRP A 35 4.44 -20.70 20.29
N LYS A 36 4.41 -20.98 21.59
CA LYS A 36 4.20 -19.94 22.61
C LYS A 36 5.32 -18.90 22.58
N THR A 37 6.58 -19.31 22.49
CA THR A 37 7.73 -18.40 22.42
C THR A 37 7.71 -17.59 21.13
N ALA A 38 7.50 -18.22 19.97
CA ALA A 38 7.42 -17.56 18.69
C ALA A 38 6.26 -16.55 18.61
N LEU A 39 5.07 -16.88 19.14
CA LEU A 39 3.86 -16.06 19.00
C LEU A 39 3.61 -15.06 20.14
N CYS A 40 3.95 -15.40 21.38
CA CYS A 40 3.73 -14.50 22.53
C CYS A 40 4.95 -13.64 22.85
N LEU A 41 6.16 -14.16 22.65
CA LEU A 41 7.39 -13.44 22.97
C LEU A 41 7.97 -12.82 21.69
N GLU A 42 8.44 -13.61 20.73
CA GLU A 42 9.14 -13.06 19.56
C GLU A 42 8.25 -12.20 18.66
N TRP A 43 6.95 -12.51 18.59
CA TRP A 43 5.98 -11.75 17.83
C TRP A 43 5.41 -10.57 18.63
N GLY A 44 5.23 -10.73 19.96
CA GLY A 44 4.75 -9.67 20.85
C GLY A 44 5.75 -8.52 21.06
N GLU A 45 7.04 -8.83 21.02
CA GLU A 45 8.15 -7.88 21.17
C GLU A 45 8.54 -7.18 19.85
N ARG A 46 7.84 -7.47 18.73
CA ARG A 46 8.17 -6.84 17.44
C ARG A 46 7.95 -5.33 17.49
N GLU A 47 8.90 -4.63 16.89
CA GLU A 47 8.85 -3.18 16.76
C GLU A 47 8.90 -2.73 15.31
N GLU A 48 8.07 -1.75 14.99
CA GLU A 48 7.96 -1.18 13.65
C GLU A 48 9.02 -0.09 13.44
N LEU A 49 9.85 -0.29 12.42
CA LEU A 49 10.80 0.71 11.96
C LEU A 49 10.30 1.39 10.70
N SER A 50 10.60 2.69 10.60
CA SER A 50 10.51 3.45 9.36
C SER A 50 11.92 3.77 8.87
N VAL A 51 12.22 3.53 7.61
CA VAL A 51 13.46 3.99 6.97
C VAL A 51 13.13 5.00 5.88
N LEU A 52 13.94 6.05 5.81
CA LEU A 52 13.87 7.08 4.80
C LEU A 52 15.21 7.16 4.09
N PHE A 53 15.18 7.12 2.76
CA PHE A 53 16.31 7.35 1.88
C PHE A 53 16.09 8.66 1.12
N TYR A 54 17.14 9.46 1.00
CA TYR A 54 17.13 10.70 0.22
C TYR A 54 18.36 10.74 -0.68
N LYS A 55 18.16 10.94 -1.99
CA LYS A 55 19.26 11.24 -2.90
C LYS A 55 19.34 12.74 -3.09
N ASN A 56 20.40 13.34 -2.54
CA ASN A 56 20.57 14.78 -2.62
C ASN A 56 20.95 15.23 -4.04
N LYS A 57 20.93 16.55 -4.29
CA LYS A 57 21.23 17.13 -5.62
C LYS A 57 22.65 16.86 -6.12
N THR A 58 23.58 16.56 -5.21
CA THR A 58 24.97 16.21 -5.54
C THR A 58 25.16 14.72 -5.83
N GLY A 59 24.09 13.92 -5.77
CA GLY A 59 24.11 12.49 -6.08
C GLY A 59 24.41 11.57 -4.89
N PHE A 60 24.63 12.13 -3.70
CA PHE A 60 24.88 11.33 -2.50
C PHE A 60 23.57 10.86 -1.86
N TRP A 61 23.60 9.62 -1.38
CA TRP A 61 22.52 9.04 -0.60
C TRP A 61 22.69 9.38 0.87
N LEU A 62 21.59 9.79 1.48
CA LEU A 62 21.43 9.96 2.92
C LEU A 62 20.31 9.03 3.39
N TYR A 63 20.35 8.63 4.65
CA TYR A 63 19.27 7.89 5.28
C TYR A 63 19.06 8.26 6.74
N TYR A 64 17.91 7.90 7.29
CA TYR A 64 17.74 7.70 8.72
C TYR A 64 16.73 6.59 8.97
N ILE A 65 16.77 6.03 10.18
CA ILE A 65 15.79 5.07 10.65
C ILE A 65 15.07 5.66 11.86
N THR A 66 13.74 5.64 11.83
CA THR A 66 12.93 6.11 12.95
C THR A 66 12.36 4.95 13.74
N ARG A 67 12.54 5.03 15.06
CA ARG A 67 11.95 4.18 16.08
C ARG A 67 11.24 5.09 17.11
N ILE A 68 9.93 4.92 17.29
CA ILE A 68 9.09 5.72 18.23
C ILE A 68 9.35 7.24 18.12
N GLY A 69 9.49 7.75 16.90
CA GLY A 69 9.72 9.18 16.64
C GLY A 69 11.14 9.68 16.89
N THR A 70 12.09 8.82 17.24
CA THR A 70 13.51 9.15 17.39
C THR A 70 14.31 8.59 16.22
N HIS A 71 15.30 9.33 15.73
CA HIS A 71 16.16 8.95 14.61
C HIS A 71 17.41 8.20 15.08
N TYR A 72 17.78 7.16 14.33
CA TYR A 72 18.92 6.30 14.59
C TYR A 72 19.64 5.95 13.28
N SER A 73 20.94 5.70 13.38
CA SER A 73 21.70 5.01 12.35
C SER A 73 21.51 3.49 12.47
N MET A 74 21.86 2.75 11.41
CA MET A 74 21.80 1.30 11.43
C MET A 74 22.80 0.70 12.44
N GLU A 75 23.98 1.30 12.55
CA GLU A 75 25.02 0.90 13.50
C GLU A 75 24.50 1.00 14.94
N THR A 76 23.90 2.14 15.31
CA THR A 76 23.31 2.33 16.64
C THR A 76 22.18 1.33 16.92
N LEU A 77 21.30 1.09 15.95
CA LEU A 77 20.22 0.11 16.15
C LEU A 77 20.75 -1.31 16.37
N SER A 78 21.84 -1.68 15.70
CA SER A 78 22.42 -3.03 15.80
C SER A 78 23.00 -3.34 17.19
N GLU A 79 23.30 -2.31 17.98
CA GLU A 79 23.80 -2.43 19.35
C GLU A 79 22.68 -2.68 20.37
N PHE A 80 21.42 -2.47 20.00
CA PHE A 80 20.30 -2.69 20.90
C PHE A 80 20.00 -4.18 21.11
N SER A 81 19.77 -4.58 22.36
CA SER A 81 19.53 -5.99 22.72
C SER A 81 18.26 -6.60 22.10
N ASP A 82 17.32 -5.74 21.72
CA ASP A 82 16.03 -6.03 21.08
C ASP A 82 16.07 -5.91 19.55
N PHE A 83 17.22 -5.59 18.94
CA PHE A 83 17.37 -5.41 17.49
C PHE A 83 16.78 -6.55 16.65
N LYS A 84 16.92 -7.80 17.10
CA LYS A 84 16.35 -9.00 16.45
C LYS A 84 14.83 -8.95 16.25
N TYR A 85 14.11 -8.12 17.01
CA TYR A 85 12.65 -7.97 16.93
C TYR A 85 12.21 -6.83 15.98
N TYR A 86 13.14 -6.04 15.45
CA TYR A 86 12.81 -4.89 14.62
C TYR A 86 12.43 -5.29 13.20
N ARG A 87 11.41 -4.66 12.64
CA ARG A 87 10.93 -4.91 11.28
C ARG A 87 10.64 -3.61 10.55
N PHE A 88 11.15 -3.45 9.34
CA PHE A 88 10.84 -2.28 8.51
C PHE A 88 9.43 -2.42 7.92
N THR A 89 8.48 -1.64 8.43
CA THR A 89 7.10 -1.61 7.93
C THR A 89 6.84 -0.39 7.06
N ARG A 90 7.73 0.60 7.07
CA ARG A 90 7.63 1.81 6.24
C ARG A 90 8.97 2.12 5.60
N ILE A 91 8.98 2.15 4.27
CA ILE A 91 10.16 2.43 3.46
C ILE A 91 9.80 3.64 2.60
N SER A 92 10.60 4.71 2.70
CA SER A 92 10.35 5.94 1.96
C SER A 92 11.58 6.36 1.17
N PHE A 93 11.40 6.71 -0.10
CA PHE A 93 12.41 7.29 -0.96
C PHE A 93 12.00 8.72 -1.29
N PHE A 94 12.93 9.66 -1.12
CA PHE A 94 12.78 11.05 -1.50
C PHE A 94 13.77 11.37 -2.64
N GLY A 95 13.20 11.83 -3.74
CA GLY A 95 13.91 12.30 -4.90
C GLY A 95 14.48 13.70 -4.70
N ASN A 96 15.33 14.13 -5.62
CA ASN A 96 16.05 15.41 -5.51
C ASN A 96 15.12 16.65 -5.57
N SER A 97 13.89 16.47 -6.06
CA SER A 97 12.88 17.52 -6.20
C SER A 97 12.17 17.86 -4.88
N LEU A 98 12.30 17.02 -3.85
CA LEU A 98 11.69 17.25 -2.54
C LEU A 98 12.69 16.99 -1.42
N ILE A 99 13.03 18.03 -0.66
CA ILE A 99 13.91 17.90 0.51
C ILE A 99 13.06 17.38 1.68
N PRO A 100 13.44 16.27 2.33
CA PRO A 100 12.75 15.80 3.52
C PRO A 100 12.94 16.80 4.67
N PRO A 101 11.95 16.94 5.58
CA PRO A 101 11.99 17.96 6.64
C PRO A 101 13.20 17.82 7.58
N ASP A 102 13.68 16.59 7.79
CA ASP A 102 14.75 16.27 8.76
C ASP A 102 16.06 15.91 8.04
N VAL A 103 16.35 16.57 6.90
CA VAL A 103 17.53 16.26 6.07
C VAL A 103 18.86 16.41 6.82
N ASP A 104 18.92 17.33 7.79
CA ASP A 104 20.11 17.62 8.58
C ASP A 104 20.42 16.52 9.60
N GLU A 105 19.43 15.69 9.96
CA GLU A 105 19.58 14.56 10.88
C GLU A 105 19.92 13.25 10.15
N MET A 106 20.05 13.30 8.81
CA MET A 106 20.31 12.11 8.00
C MET A 106 21.78 11.73 8.00
N THR A 107 22.04 10.43 8.10
CA THR A 107 23.37 9.84 8.00
C THR A 107 23.76 9.62 6.53
N PRO A 108 24.98 9.96 6.11
CA PRO A 108 25.44 9.72 4.75
C PRO A 108 25.72 8.25 4.44
N LEU A 109 25.46 7.84 3.20
CA LEU A 109 25.78 6.52 2.64
C LEU A 109 26.84 6.66 1.54
N PRO A 110 28.14 6.75 1.89
CA PRO A 110 29.20 7.02 0.93
C PRO A 110 29.39 5.91 -0.11
N ALA A 111 29.03 4.66 0.24
CA ALA A 111 29.08 3.50 -0.66
C ALA A 111 27.77 3.26 -1.44
N GLY A 112 26.81 4.19 -1.35
CA GLY A 112 25.46 3.99 -1.89
C GLY A 112 24.55 3.18 -0.94
N PRO A 113 23.28 2.98 -1.32
CA PRO A 113 22.26 2.44 -0.43
C PRO A 113 22.19 0.91 -0.40
N ASP A 114 22.83 0.21 -1.33
CA ASP A 114 22.61 -1.23 -1.58
C ASP A 114 22.79 -2.11 -0.34
N LEU A 115 23.85 -1.88 0.45
CA LEU A 115 24.08 -2.68 1.66
C LEU A 115 22.95 -2.49 2.68
N LEU A 116 22.51 -1.24 2.90
CA LEU A 116 21.41 -0.95 3.80
C LEU A 116 20.08 -1.47 3.24
N LEU A 117 19.86 -1.37 1.92
CA LEU A 117 18.67 -1.90 1.25
C LEU A 117 18.55 -3.41 1.40
N LYS A 118 19.67 -4.14 1.36
CA LYS A 118 19.71 -5.56 1.66
C LYS A 118 19.19 -5.85 3.07
N TYR A 119 19.69 -5.14 4.08
CA TYR A 119 19.20 -5.29 5.46
C TYR A 119 17.73 -4.90 5.61
N VAL A 120 17.32 -3.80 4.96
CA VAL A 120 15.92 -3.35 4.95
C VAL A 120 15.03 -4.45 4.38
N GLN A 121 15.39 -5.03 3.24
CA GLN A 121 14.65 -6.10 2.60
C GLN A 121 14.57 -7.35 3.47
N GLU A 122 15.68 -7.81 4.04
CA GLU A 122 15.74 -8.98 4.93
C GLU A 122 14.85 -8.81 6.18
N LEU A 123 14.78 -7.58 6.71
CA LEU A 123 13.97 -7.23 7.87
C LEU A 123 12.57 -6.71 7.51
N THR A 124 12.21 -6.65 6.23
CA THR A 124 10.87 -6.30 5.76
C THR A 124 9.96 -7.52 5.86
N PRO A 125 8.83 -7.44 6.58
CA PRO A 125 7.94 -8.57 6.71
C PRO A 125 7.31 -8.92 5.37
N GLN A 126 7.46 -10.18 4.94
CA GLN A 126 6.77 -10.67 3.75
C GLN A 126 5.25 -10.65 4.00
N PRO A 127 4.45 -10.13 3.05
CA PRO A 127 3.02 -10.02 3.21
C PRO A 127 2.38 -11.42 3.19
N GLY A 128 1.81 -11.83 4.34
CA GLY A 128 0.97 -13.02 4.42
C GLY A 128 -0.46 -12.73 3.93
N LEU A 129 -1.14 -13.75 3.39
CA LEU A 129 -2.52 -13.70 2.89
C LEU A 129 -3.57 -13.17 3.90
N TRP A 130 -3.24 -13.11 5.20
CA TRP A 130 -4.18 -12.83 6.28
C TRP A 130 -3.66 -11.83 7.34
N ARG A 131 -2.73 -10.95 6.97
CA ARG A 131 -2.18 -9.98 7.93
C ARG A 131 -3.07 -8.75 8.09
N PRO A 132 -3.39 -8.31 9.32
CA PRO A 132 -4.05 -7.04 9.51
C PRO A 132 -3.20 -5.89 8.95
N SER A 133 -3.87 -4.84 8.47
CA SER A 133 -3.31 -3.82 7.57
C SER A 133 -2.09 -3.07 8.11
N PHE A 134 -1.92 -3.02 9.44
CA PHE A 134 -0.89 -2.23 10.10
C PHE A 134 0.53 -2.80 10.03
N TRP A 135 0.70 -4.14 9.94
CA TRP A 135 2.04 -4.78 9.83
C TRP A 135 2.48 -5.08 8.39
N GLN A 136 1.68 -4.70 7.41
CA GLN A 136 2.07 -4.88 6.01
C GLN A 136 3.09 -3.80 5.65
N PRO A 137 4.16 -4.16 4.92
CA PRO A 137 5.15 -3.18 4.54
C PRO A 137 4.51 -2.14 3.61
N LYS A 138 4.98 -0.90 3.75
CA LYS A 138 4.50 0.26 3.00
C LYS A 138 5.67 0.87 2.26
N LEU A 139 5.48 1.13 0.98
CA LEU A 139 6.47 1.79 0.12
C LEU A 139 5.96 3.16 -0.32
N PHE A 140 6.79 4.18 -0.07
CA PHE A 140 6.56 5.55 -0.49
C PHE A 140 7.71 5.98 -1.41
N ILE A 141 7.44 6.27 -2.67
CA ILE A 141 8.40 6.83 -3.64
C ILE A 141 7.94 8.25 -3.93
N ILE A 142 8.70 9.24 -3.47
CA ILE A 142 8.27 10.64 -3.42
C ILE A 142 9.24 11.52 -4.21
N GLY A 143 8.72 12.30 -5.15
CA GLY A 143 9.52 13.19 -5.99
C GLY A 143 10.17 12.50 -7.20
N GLU A 144 11.10 13.21 -7.82
CA GLU A 144 11.76 12.80 -9.07
C GLU A 144 13.14 12.21 -8.78
N PHE A 145 13.46 11.13 -9.49
CA PHE A 145 14.69 10.36 -9.35
C PHE A 145 15.45 10.35 -10.66
N ASP A 146 16.78 10.27 -10.57
CA ASP A 146 17.60 9.93 -11.73
C ASP A 146 17.47 8.43 -12.07
N ASP A 147 18.01 8.05 -13.23
CA ASP A 147 17.94 6.68 -13.75
C ASP A 147 18.58 5.67 -12.79
N GLU A 148 19.69 6.06 -12.14
CA GLU A 148 20.40 5.21 -11.19
C GLU A 148 19.53 4.90 -9.96
N ALA A 149 18.95 5.93 -9.34
CA ALA A 149 18.10 5.75 -8.17
C ALA A 149 16.83 4.97 -8.51
N THR A 150 16.24 5.25 -9.67
CA THR A 150 15.08 4.53 -10.18
C THR A 150 15.39 3.04 -10.34
N ARG A 151 16.54 2.71 -10.95
CA ARG A 151 17.01 1.33 -11.12
C ARG A 151 17.19 0.61 -9.78
N ILE A 152 17.84 1.26 -8.80
CA ILE A 152 18.06 0.70 -7.46
C ILE A 152 16.72 0.40 -6.79
N ILE A 153 15.78 1.35 -6.78
CA ILE A 153 14.46 1.14 -6.17
C ILE A 153 13.74 -0.04 -6.83
N LEU A 154 13.78 -0.13 -8.16
CA LEU A 154 13.13 -1.21 -8.90
C LEU A 154 13.75 -2.58 -8.58
N GLU A 155 15.08 -2.66 -8.56
CA GLU A 155 15.83 -3.89 -8.26
C GLU A 155 15.43 -4.49 -6.91
N TRP A 156 15.38 -3.66 -5.87
CA TRP A 156 15.12 -4.10 -4.50
C TRP A 156 13.64 -4.32 -4.18
N PHE A 157 12.72 -3.62 -4.85
CA PHE A 157 11.31 -3.59 -4.42
C PHE A 157 10.27 -4.06 -5.45
N SER A 158 10.65 -4.34 -6.71
CA SER A 158 9.74 -4.84 -7.75
C SER A 158 9.01 -6.15 -7.42
N HIS A 159 9.57 -6.95 -6.51
CA HIS A 159 9.04 -8.27 -6.16
C HIS A 159 8.38 -8.31 -4.77
N ILE A 160 8.41 -7.20 -4.03
CA ILE A 160 7.81 -7.12 -2.69
C ILE A 160 6.34 -6.69 -2.84
N ASP A 161 5.46 -7.40 -2.15
CA ASP A 161 4.04 -7.03 -2.09
C ASP A 161 3.80 -6.10 -0.88
N PHE A 162 3.39 -4.87 -1.17
CA PHE A 162 3.17 -3.83 -0.18
C PHE A 162 1.69 -3.69 0.18
N GLY A 163 1.39 -3.60 1.46
CA GLY A 163 0.03 -3.25 1.92
C GLY A 163 -0.36 -1.82 1.58
N GLN A 164 0.62 -0.95 1.40
CA GLN A 164 0.41 0.38 0.85
C GLN A 164 1.54 0.73 -0.10
N LEU A 165 1.18 1.13 -1.31
CA LEU A 165 2.09 1.67 -2.31
C LEU A 165 1.70 3.13 -2.55
N SER A 166 2.67 4.03 -2.54
CA SER A 166 2.44 5.45 -2.83
C SER A 166 3.58 5.96 -3.66
N ILE A 167 3.34 6.20 -4.95
CA ILE A 167 4.32 6.76 -5.87
C ILE A 167 3.81 8.13 -6.29
N THR A 168 4.58 9.20 -6.06
CA THR A 168 4.27 10.55 -6.54
C THR A 168 5.28 10.94 -7.62
N ALA A 169 4.91 11.80 -8.57
CA ALA A 169 5.72 12.05 -9.76
C ALA A 169 6.02 10.74 -10.52
N TYR A 170 4.95 10.01 -10.84
CA TYR A 170 5.03 8.66 -11.38
C TYR A 170 5.84 8.57 -12.67
N ASN A 171 6.71 7.55 -12.73
CA ASN A 171 7.50 7.19 -13.90
C ASN A 171 7.15 5.74 -14.30
N PRO A 172 6.92 5.42 -15.59
CA PRO A 172 6.59 4.07 -16.06
C PRO A 172 7.62 2.99 -15.70
N VAL A 173 8.86 3.36 -15.38
CA VAL A 173 9.85 2.40 -14.88
C VAL A 173 9.38 1.71 -13.59
N PHE A 174 8.47 2.33 -12.82
CA PHE A 174 7.85 1.72 -11.64
C PHE A 174 6.63 0.84 -11.92
N ASP A 175 6.21 0.68 -13.18
CA ASP A 175 5.09 -0.19 -13.58
C ASP A 175 5.21 -1.62 -13.03
N PRO A 176 6.39 -2.28 -12.96
CA PRO A 176 6.50 -3.60 -12.35
C PRO A 176 6.10 -3.63 -10.85
N ILE A 177 6.41 -2.58 -10.09
CA ILE A 177 6.00 -2.46 -8.68
C ILE A 177 4.47 -2.31 -8.60
N LEU A 178 3.90 -1.45 -9.45
CA LEU A 178 2.45 -1.25 -9.51
C LEU A 178 1.73 -2.53 -9.93
N GLU A 179 2.24 -3.25 -10.92
CA GLU A 179 1.65 -4.49 -11.43
C GLU A 179 1.59 -5.57 -10.33
N VAL A 180 2.66 -5.74 -9.55
CA VAL A 180 2.67 -6.66 -8.40
C VAL A 180 1.61 -6.26 -7.37
N SER A 181 1.47 -4.96 -7.10
CA SER A 181 0.45 -4.43 -6.19
C SER A 181 -0.98 -4.67 -6.69
N LEU A 182 -1.22 -4.51 -8.00
CA LEU A 182 -2.54 -4.68 -8.60
C LEU A 182 -2.97 -6.16 -8.71
N LYS A 183 -2.05 -7.11 -8.88
CA LYS A 183 -2.38 -8.53 -9.05
C LYS A 183 -2.90 -9.24 -7.79
N LYS A 184 -2.87 -8.62 -6.62
CA LYS A 184 -3.17 -9.29 -5.34
C LYS A 184 -4.55 -8.92 -4.79
N PRO A 185 -5.38 -9.89 -4.37
CA PRO A 185 -6.75 -9.62 -3.95
C PRO A 185 -6.82 -9.03 -2.54
N ARG A 186 -6.72 -7.70 -2.38
CA ARG A 186 -6.76 -7.05 -1.05
C ARG A 186 -7.53 -5.73 -1.03
N PHE A 187 -8.75 -5.78 -0.49
CA PHE A 187 -9.58 -4.59 -0.26
C PHE A 187 -9.00 -3.60 0.77
N THR A 188 -8.05 -4.05 1.59
CA THR A 188 -7.36 -3.20 2.57
C THR A 188 -6.06 -2.62 2.03
N GLN A 189 -5.59 -3.07 0.87
CA GLN A 189 -4.41 -2.50 0.23
C GLN A 189 -4.76 -1.11 -0.30
N ARG A 190 -3.78 -0.21 -0.31
CA ARG A 190 -3.96 1.12 -0.88
C ARG A 190 -2.81 1.45 -1.83
N SER A 191 -3.14 1.58 -3.10
CA SER A 191 -2.19 2.03 -4.12
C SER A 191 -2.52 3.46 -4.51
N LEU A 192 -1.58 4.35 -4.28
CA LEU A 192 -1.65 5.75 -4.66
C LEU A 192 -0.64 5.99 -5.78
N VAL A 193 -1.15 6.51 -6.89
CA VAL A 193 -0.36 6.83 -8.09
C VAL A 193 -0.57 8.31 -8.37
N GLY A 194 0.44 9.10 -8.06
CA GLY A 194 0.47 10.56 -8.21
C GLY A 194 1.26 10.97 -9.44
N GLU A 195 0.67 11.85 -10.22
CA GLU A 195 1.27 12.42 -11.43
C GLU A 195 2.51 13.27 -11.13
N LYS A 196 3.34 13.45 -12.16
CA LYS A 196 4.35 14.51 -12.18
C LYS A 196 3.67 15.86 -12.41
N ALA A 197 4.22 16.92 -11.82
CA ALA A 197 3.59 18.24 -11.88
C ALA A 197 3.52 18.73 -13.34
N GLY A 198 2.30 18.90 -13.85
CA GLY A 198 2.08 19.38 -15.22
C GLY A 198 1.97 18.28 -16.27
N GLU A 199 2.05 17.01 -15.87
CA GLU A 199 1.94 15.86 -16.77
C GLU A 199 0.84 14.89 -16.32
N SER A 200 0.09 14.34 -17.27
CA SER A 200 -0.80 13.20 -17.02
C SER A 200 0.01 11.92 -16.82
N LEU A 201 -0.64 10.86 -16.32
CA LEU A 201 0.00 9.54 -16.32
C LEU A 201 0.33 9.09 -17.75
N PRO A 202 1.46 8.41 -17.96
CA PRO A 202 1.80 7.87 -19.28
C PRO A 202 0.84 6.80 -19.75
N ASP A 203 0.62 6.71 -21.07
CA ASP A 203 -0.33 5.77 -21.67
C ASP A 203 -0.02 4.31 -21.32
N SER A 204 1.25 3.92 -21.24
CA SER A 204 1.65 2.55 -20.85
C SER A 204 1.16 2.18 -19.45
N THR A 205 1.25 3.11 -18.51
CA THR A 205 0.77 2.92 -17.13
C THR A 205 -0.76 2.90 -17.10
N LEU A 206 -1.43 3.75 -17.90
CA LEU A 206 -2.89 3.70 -18.03
C LEU A 206 -3.38 2.39 -18.64
N ASP A 207 -2.67 1.85 -19.62
CA ASP A 207 -3.00 0.57 -20.23
C ASP A 207 -2.83 -0.59 -19.26
N LEU A 208 -1.76 -0.60 -18.44
CA LEU A 208 -1.60 -1.53 -17.33
C LEU A 208 -2.80 -1.49 -16.37
N ILE A 209 -3.25 -0.29 -16.00
CA ILE A 209 -4.40 -0.10 -15.10
C ILE A 209 -5.70 -0.58 -15.76
N ARG A 210 -5.92 -0.26 -17.04
CA ARG A 210 -7.09 -0.71 -17.81
C ARG A 210 -7.11 -2.24 -17.91
N ASP A 211 -5.97 -2.87 -18.18
CA ASP A 211 -5.83 -4.32 -18.26
C ASP A 211 -6.10 -5.01 -16.92
N HIS A 212 -5.67 -4.40 -15.82
CA HIS A 212 -6.07 -4.84 -14.49
C HIS A 212 -7.60 -4.83 -14.33
N PHE A 213 -8.28 -3.73 -14.65
CA PHE A 213 -9.75 -3.69 -14.53
C PHE A 213 -10.48 -4.60 -15.53
N ARG A 214 -9.93 -4.86 -16.71
CA ARG A 214 -10.50 -5.81 -17.68
C ARG A 214 -10.45 -7.25 -17.16
N SER A 215 -9.29 -7.67 -16.67
CA SER A 215 -9.01 -9.08 -16.34
C SER A 215 -9.32 -9.45 -14.89
N SER A 216 -9.37 -8.49 -13.98
CA SER A 216 -9.37 -8.81 -12.57
C SER A 216 -10.70 -9.38 -12.07
N THR A 217 -10.58 -10.43 -11.27
CA THR A 217 -11.62 -11.00 -10.40
C THR A 217 -11.58 -10.45 -8.98
N HIS A 218 -10.54 -9.68 -8.64
CA HIS A 218 -10.35 -9.06 -7.34
C HIS A 218 -9.72 -7.67 -7.47
N LEU A 219 -10.39 -6.67 -6.94
CA LEU A 219 -9.97 -5.29 -7.14
C LEU A 219 -9.11 -4.80 -5.97
N SER A 220 -7.91 -4.30 -6.30
CA SER A 220 -7.05 -3.56 -5.38
C SER A 220 -7.41 -2.08 -5.42
N PRO A 221 -7.63 -1.42 -4.27
CA PRO A 221 -7.95 0.00 -4.24
C PRO A 221 -6.85 0.89 -4.86
N LEU A 222 -7.23 1.75 -5.81
CA LEU A 222 -6.33 2.61 -6.58
C LEU A 222 -6.80 4.08 -6.54
N PHE A 223 -5.89 4.99 -6.20
CA PHE A 223 -6.20 6.40 -5.98
C PHE A 223 -5.27 7.34 -6.75
N PHE A 224 -5.82 8.28 -7.51
CA PHE A 224 -5.08 9.38 -8.14
C PHE A 224 -5.32 10.68 -7.36
N PRO A 225 -4.34 11.15 -6.56
CA PRO A 225 -4.52 12.34 -5.74
C PRO A 225 -4.42 13.65 -6.52
N VAL A 226 -3.81 13.64 -7.72
CA VAL A 226 -3.60 14.81 -8.58
C VAL A 226 -4.58 14.78 -9.75
N ARG A 227 -4.82 15.94 -10.38
CA ARG A 227 -6.00 16.22 -11.23
C ARG A 227 -5.78 16.13 -12.73
N GLN A 228 -4.61 15.73 -13.21
CA GLN A 228 -4.26 15.91 -14.61
C GLN A 228 -4.67 14.74 -15.48
N THR A 229 -4.67 13.53 -14.92
CA THR A 229 -5.21 12.35 -15.60
C THR A 229 -6.73 12.43 -15.56
N ILE A 230 -7.30 12.62 -16.75
CA ILE A 230 -8.73 12.58 -17.00
C ILE A 230 -9.06 11.23 -17.64
N LEU A 231 -9.85 10.42 -16.94
CA LEU A 231 -10.34 9.15 -17.46
C LEU A 231 -11.59 9.34 -18.31
N THR A 232 -11.75 8.50 -19.31
CA THR A 232 -12.95 8.48 -20.15
C THR A 232 -14.09 7.76 -19.44
N PHE A 233 -15.32 7.92 -19.92
CA PHE A 233 -16.42 7.08 -19.42
C PHE A 233 -16.20 5.58 -19.69
N ALA A 234 -15.50 5.22 -20.77
CA ALA A 234 -15.18 3.82 -21.05
C ALA A 234 -14.27 3.22 -19.96
N ASP A 235 -13.33 4.01 -19.45
CA ASP A 235 -12.51 3.61 -18.30
C ASP A 235 -13.38 3.39 -17.04
N PHE A 236 -14.39 4.25 -16.81
CA PHE A 236 -15.37 4.02 -15.74
C PHE A 236 -16.16 2.73 -15.94
N GLU A 237 -16.61 2.42 -17.15
CA GLU A 237 -17.33 1.18 -17.44
C GLU A 237 -16.48 -0.06 -17.12
N LEU A 238 -15.18 -0.01 -17.43
CA LEU A 238 -14.22 -1.06 -17.05
C LEU A 238 -14.13 -1.21 -15.53
N ILE A 239 -13.96 -0.10 -14.81
CA ILE A 239 -13.89 -0.09 -13.34
C ILE A 239 -15.19 -0.65 -12.74
N PHE A 240 -16.35 -0.18 -13.22
CA PHE A 240 -17.66 -0.61 -12.73
C PHE A 240 -17.89 -2.10 -12.97
N ALA A 241 -17.54 -2.60 -14.16
CA ALA A 241 -17.62 -4.02 -14.47
C ALA A 241 -16.71 -4.86 -13.54
N ALA A 242 -15.50 -4.39 -13.25
CA ALA A 242 -14.59 -5.04 -12.29
C ALA A 242 -15.19 -5.10 -10.87
N LEU A 243 -15.83 -4.01 -10.42
CA LEU A 243 -16.51 -3.95 -9.12
C LEU A 243 -17.68 -4.93 -9.02
N LEU A 244 -18.46 -5.09 -10.08
CA LEU A 244 -19.55 -6.06 -10.13
C LEU A 244 -19.02 -7.49 -10.03
N ARG A 245 -17.96 -7.84 -10.77
CA ARG A 245 -17.36 -9.19 -10.76
C ARG A 245 -16.67 -9.54 -9.44
N THR A 246 -16.08 -8.55 -8.78
CA THR A 246 -15.26 -8.75 -7.58
C THR A 246 -16.10 -9.28 -6.40
N PRO A 247 -15.82 -10.47 -5.83
CA PRO A 247 -16.51 -10.96 -4.64
C PRO A 247 -16.20 -10.06 -3.43
N PHE A 248 -17.21 -9.53 -2.76
CA PHE A 248 -17.03 -8.63 -1.62
C PHE A 248 -17.91 -9.06 -0.45
N SER A 249 -17.36 -8.99 0.76
CA SER A 249 -18.10 -9.18 2.01
C SER A 249 -17.56 -8.24 3.08
N TRP A 250 -18.47 -7.59 3.81
CA TRP A 250 -18.13 -6.77 4.96
C TRP A 250 -17.38 -7.52 6.07
N LYS A 251 -17.43 -8.86 6.07
CA LYS A 251 -16.68 -9.70 7.03
C LYS A 251 -15.16 -9.53 6.90
N TYR A 252 -14.67 -9.21 5.70
CA TYR A 252 -13.23 -9.06 5.42
C TYR A 252 -12.67 -7.67 5.75
N ILE A 253 -13.51 -6.74 6.21
CA ILE A 253 -13.12 -5.37 6.52
C ILE A 253 -12.92 -5.21 8.03
N GLU A 254 -11.90 -4.44 8.43
CA GLU A 254 -11.63 -4.13 9.84
C GLU A 254 -12.81 -3.38 10.48
N ASP A 255 -13.07 -3.63 11.77
CA ASP A 255 -14.24 -3.11 12.49
C ASP A 255 -14.34 -1.57 12.49
N SER A 256 -13.19 -0.89 12.47
CA SER A 256 -13.12 0.58 12.39
C SER A 256 -13.73 1.15 11.11
N SER A 257 -13.71 0.38 10.01
CA SER A 257 -14.33 0.75 8.73
C SER A 257 -15.75 0.18 8.61
N LYS A 258 -16.06 -0.93 9.30
CA LYS A 258 -17.44 -1.45 9.39
C LYS A 258 -18.40 -0.45 10.04
N SER A 259 -17.93 0.30 11.05
CA SER A 259 -18.75 1.32 11.72
C SER A 259 -19.22 2.44 10.76
N LYS A 260 -18.41 2.75 9.74
CA LYS A 260 -18.72 3.76 8.72
C LYS A 260 -19.60 3.22 7.59
N GLN A 261 -19.77 1.90 7.50
CA GLN A 261 -20.52 1.20 6.45
C GLN A 261 -20.15 1.64 5.01
N VAL A 262 -18.91 2.12 4.83
CA VAL A 262 -18.39 2.64 3.57
C VAL A 262 -16.91 2.27 3.45
N LEU A 263 -16.53 1.72 2.30
CA LEU A 263 -15.15 1.41 1.95
C LEU A 263 -14.76 2.14 0.67
N PRO A 264 -13.79 3.07 0.71
CA PRO A 264 -13.24 3.67 -0.51
C PRO A 264 -12.49 2.66 -1.35
N VAL A 265 -12.78 2.66 -2.65
CA VAL A 265 -12.21 1.71 -3.59
C VAL A 265 -11.33 2.43 -4.59
N CYS A 266 -11.87 3.43 -5.27
CA CYS A 266 -11.07 4.23 -6.20
C CYS A 266 -11.38 5.73 -6.11
N GLN A 267 -10.43 6.54 -6.55
CA GLN A 267 -10.64 7.98 -6.77
C GLN A 267 -9.97 8.43 -8.06
N PHE A 268 -10.74 9.02 -8.96
CA PHE A 268 -10.34 9.44 -10.29
C PHE A 268 -10.98 10.77 -10.70
N ASN A 269 -10.46 11.40 -11.74
CA ASN A 269 -11.15 12.47 -12.45
C ASN A 269 -11.64 11.94 -13.79
N PHE A 270 -12.80 12.41 -14.24
CA PHE A 270 -13.42 11.97 -15.48
C PHE A 270 -13.73 13.17 -16.39
N GLU A 271 -13.93 12.89 -17.67
CA GLU A 271 -14.32 13.86 -18.70
C GLU A 271 -15.58 14.67 -18.34
N ASP A 272 -15.73 15.88 -18.89
CA ASP A 272 -16.78 16.83 -18.50
C ASP A 272 -18.20 16.30 -18.68
N ASP A 273 -18.44 15.45 -19.68
CA ASP A 273 -19.76 14.88 -19.96
C ASP A 273 -20.07 13.60 -19.15
N PHE A 274 -19.13 13.17 -18.30
CA PHE A 274 -19.24 11.98 -17.46
C PHE A 274 -20.53 11.96 -16.65
N LYS A 275 -20.85 13.08 -15.98
CA LYS A 275 -22.03 13.22 -15.12
C LYS A 275 -23.35 13.04 -15.89
N ARG A 276 -23.40 13.52 -17.13
CA ARG A 276 -24.56 13.37 -18.01
C ARG A 276 -24.75 11.89 -18.35
N ARG A 277 -23.69 11.23 -18.80
CA ARG A 277 -23.70 9.80 -19.17
C ARG A 277 -24.07 8.88 -18.01
N LEU A 278 -23.63 9.20 -16.79
CA LEU A 278 -24.00 8.45 -15.57
C LEU A 278 -25.50 8.38 -15.30
N SER A 279 -26.26 9.41 -15.70
CA SER A 279 -27.70 9.47 -15.41
C SER A 279 -28.52 8.38 -16.11
N GLU A 280 -27.98 7.82 -17.19
CA GLU A 280 -28.59 6.76 -18.00
C GLU A 280 -27.87 5.41 -17.83
N TYR A 281 -26.79 5.38 -17.05
CA TYR A 281 -25.95 4.19 -16.91
C TYR A 281 -26.51 3.18 -15.90
N ARG A 282 -26.64 1.92 -16.36
CA ARG A 282 -27.05 0.76 -15.53
C ARG A 282 -28.29 1.04 -14.66
N THR A 283 -29.31 1.62 -15.27
CA THR A 283 -30.59 1.92 -14.62
C THR A 283 -31.28 0.66 -14.09
N ASP A 284 -30.95 -0.51 -14.64
CA ASP A 284 -31.36 -1.83 -14.15
C ASP A 284 -30.87 -2.14 -12.73
N LEU A 285 -29.75 -1.55 -12.29
CA LEU A 285 -29.18 -1.74 -10.96
C LEU A 285 -29.37 -0.55 -10.03
N ALA A 286 -29.93 0.58 -10.48
CA ALA A 286 -29.94 1.82 -9.73
C ALA A 286 -30.77 1.73 -8.42
N LEU A 287 -30.22 2.23 -7.32
CA LEU A 287 -30.84 2.26 -5.98
C LEU A 287 -31.06 3.72 -5.55
N GLU A 288 -32.14 4.33 -6.03
CA GLU A 288 -32.54 5.74 -5.78
C GLU A 288 -31.50 6.82 -6.17
N LYS A 289 -31.97 7.87 -6.87
CA LYS A 289 -31.12 8.99 -7.29
C LYS A 289 -31.15 10.09 -6.23
N GLU A 290 -30.05 10.27 -5.51
CA GLU A 290 -29.83 11.46 -4.69
C GLU A 290 -29.06 12.54 -5.49
N ARG A 291 -29.22 13.82 -5.13
CA ARG A 291 -28.49 14.91 -5.80
C ARG A 291 -26.98 14.69 -5.65
N ASN A 292 -26.27 14.63 -6.79
CA ASN A 292 -24.81 14.44 -6.88
C ASN A 292 -24.28 13.10 -6.35
N MET A 293 -25.14 12.07 -6.29
CA MET A 293 -24.74 10.73 -5.90
C MET A 293 -25.40 9.70 -6.79
N PHE A 294 -24.62 8.72 -7.23
CA PHE A 294 -25.11 7.57 -7.97
C PHE A 294 -24.86 6.32 -7.16
N ARG A 295 -25.87 5.43 -7.11
CA ARG A 295 -25.82 4.21 -6.32
C ARG A 295 -26.42 3.06 -7.13
N TRP A 296 -25.70 1.95 -7.17
CA TRP A 296 -26.12 0.73 -7.86
C TRP A 296 -26.06 -0.47 -6.93
N ARG A 297 -27.04 -1.36 -7.02
CA ARG A 297 -27.07 -2.63 -6.29
C ARG A 297 -25.95 -3.54 -6.79
N LYS A 298 -25.17 -4.09 -5.86
CA LYS A 298 -24.20 -5.15 -6.15
C LYS A 298 -24.65 -6.51 -5.59
N SER A 299 -25.10 -6.53 -4.35
CA SER A 299 -25.70 -7.71 -3.68
C SER A 299 -26.82 -7.26 -2.73
N GLU A 300 -27.36 -8.18 -1.93
CA GLU A 300 -28.41 -7.87 -0.95
C GLU A 300 -27.98 -6.80 0.08
N ASP A 301 -26.71 -6.82 0.49
CA ASP A 301 -26.15 -5.98 1.56
C ASP A 301 -24.99 -5.05 1.10
N VAL A 302 -24.80 -4.93 -0.22
CA VAL A 302 -23.73 -4.12 -0.81
C VAL A 302 -24.24 -3.34 -2.01
N ALA A 303 -23.93 -2.05 -2.02
CA ALA A 303 -24.06 -1.17 -3.16
C ALA A 303 -22.72 -0.59 -3.59
N ILE A 304 -22.59 -0.30 -4.88
CA ILE A 304 -21.54 0.55 -5.43
C ILE A 304 -22.05 1.98 -5.38
N LYS A 305 -21.30 2.86 -4.75
CA LYS A 305 -21.62 4.28 -4.58
C LYS A 305 -20.56 5.14 -5.25
N LEU A 306 -21.01 6.07 -6.06
CA LEU A 306 -20.18 7.06 -6.73
C LEU A 306 -20.59 8.45 -6.23
N ARG A 307 -19.61 9.21 -5.74
CA ARG A 307 -19.81 10.57 -5.24
C ARG A 307 -18.76 11.52 -5.80
N GLU A 308 -19.14 12.78 -5.94
CA GLU A 308 -18.27 13.88 -6.39
C GLU A 308 -17.89 14.74 -5.17
N PRO A 309 -16.87 14.38 -4.37
CA PRO A 309 -16.47 15.17 -3.20
C PRO A 309 -16.03 16.60 -3.55
N ARG A 310 -15.54 16.81 -4.78
CA ARG A 310 -15.12 18.09 -5.35
C ARG A 310 -15.44 18.07 -6.85
N PRO A 311 -15.74 19.22 -7.48
CA PRO A 311 -16.02 19.27 -8.91
C PRO A 311 -14.95 18.54 -9.73
N GLY A 312 -15.38 17.59 -10.57
CA GLY A 312 -14.52 16.80 -11.45
C GLY A 312 -13.78 15.63 -10.81
N SER A 313 -13.72 15.55 -9.47
CA SER A 313 -13.09 14.44 -8.74
C SER A 313 -14.14 13.51 -8.16
N TRP A 314 -14.05 12.24 -8.52
CA TRP A 314 -15.04 11.22 -8.23
C TRP A 314 -14.46 10.12 -7.35
N SER A 315 -15.17 9.75 -6.29
CA SER A 315 -14.83 8.61 -5.44
C SER A 315 -15.83 7.47 -5.65
N ILE A 316 -15.31 6.28 -5.94
CA ILE A 316 -16.06 5.03 -6.02
C ILE A 316 -15.87 4.26 -4.72
N LEU A 317 -16.97 3.81 -4.13
CA LEU A 317 -17.03 3.23 -2.79
C LEU A 317 -17.93 1.98 -2.80
N PHE A 318 -17.64 1.00 -1.93
CA PHE A 318 -18.67 0.06 -1.48
C PHE A 318 -19.40 0.65 -0.27
N CYS A 319 -20.72 0.48 -0.19
CA CYS A 319 -21.51 0.85 0.99
C CYS A 319 -22.62 -0.18 1.26
N ARG A 320 -23.14 -0.20 2.49
CA ARG A 320 -24.33 -1.00 2.83
C ARG A 320 -25.59 -0.35 2.30
#